data_AF-A0A965ADA7-F1
#
_entry.id   AF-A0A965ADA7-F1
#
_cell.length_a   1.000
_cell.length_b   1.000
_cell.length_c   1.000
_cell.angle_alpha   90.00
_cell.angle_beta   90.00
_cell.angle_gamma   90.00
#
_symmetry.space_group_name_H-M   'P 1'
#
loop_
_entity.id
_entity.type
_entity.pdbx_description
1 polymer ?
#
loop_
_entity_poly.entity_id
_entity_poly.type
_entity_poly.pdbx_seq_one_letter_code
_entity_poly.pdbx_strand_id
1 'polypeptide(L)'
;MKKVLFIDRDGTLIIEPPDQQIDSLEKLEFYPGVFAGLSQVVSTHAFELVMVTNQDGLGTNSFPEDTFWPAQNKMLKAFSNENINFSAIHVDRSFAHENKPTRKPGTAMLTEYLSADYDLQASFVIGDRITDIELAKNLECKGILINDGSLVQTLKEKSLEAYCSLITTSWSEIATFLTKPQRKAEHVRKTKETDIRISLNLDGTGVADNKTGLGFFDHMLDQLAKHGNIDLAVEVKGDLHIDEHHTIEDTALAIGEAFSKALGDKRGIERYGYC
;
A
#
# COMPACT_ATOMS: atom_id res chain seq x y z
N MET A 1 -9.33 11.94 -10.56
CA MET A 1 -8.65 12.50 -9.39
C MET A 1 -7.23 11.96 -9.37
N LYS A 2 -6.25 12.80 -9.03
CA LYS A 2 -4.84 12.40 -8.91
C LYS A 2 -4.63 11.59 -7.63
N LYS A 3 -3.68 10.67 -7.63
CA LYS A 3 -3.24 9.98 -6.41
C LYS A 3 -1.84 10.45 -6.06
N VAL A 4 -1.53 10.53 -4.77
CA VAL A 4 -0.25 11.03 -4.27
C VAL A 4 0.46 9.96 -3.46
N LEU A 5 1.78 9.91 -3.59
CA LEU A 5 2.66 9.22 -2.67
C LEU A 5 3.44 10.28 -1.89
N PHE A 6 3.09 10.45 -0.63
CA PHE A 6 3.85 11.26 0.33
C PHE A 6 4.95 10.37 0.90
N ILE A 7 6.21 10.72 0.68
CA ILE A 7 7.34 9.85 1.00
C ILE A 7 8.26 10.58 1.96
N ASP A 8 8.53 9.99 3.12
CA ASP A 8 9.56 10.47 4.02
C ASP A 8 10.96 10.32 3.39
N ARG A 9 11.90 11.14 3.85
CA ARG A 9 13.27 11.11 3.37
C ARG A 9 14.12 10.15 4.21
N ASP A 10 14.35 10.51 5.46
CA ASP A 10 15.24 9.78 6.37
C ASP A 10 14.56 8.49 6.82
N GLY A 11 15.31 7.39 6.90
CA GLY A 11 14.78 6.06 7.21
C GLY A 11 13.95 5.42 6.09
N THR A 12 13.62 6.16 5.03
CA THR A 12 12.69 5.74 3.98
C THR A 12 13.32 5.76 2.58
N LEU A 13 13.76 6.93 2.09
CA LEU A 13 14.50 7.05 0.83
C LEU A 13 15.99 6.78 1.03
N ILE A 14 16.50 7.22 2.17
CA ILE A 14 17.90 7.11 2.59
C ILE A 14 17.96 6.55 4.01
N ILE A 15 19.08 5.94 4.38
CA ILE A 15 19.31 5.46 5.74
C ILE A 15 19.48 6.65 6.68
N GLU A 16 18.73 6.66 7.78
CA GLU A 16 18.90 7.68 8.81
C GLU A 16 20.16 7.38 9.64
N PRO A 17 21.09 8.34 9.78
CA PRO A 17 22.28 8.14 10.59
C PRO A 17 21.94 8.19 12.08
N PRO A 18 22.81 7.68 12.97
CA PRO A 18 22.54 7.66 14.41
C PRO A 18 22.26 9.03 15.04
N ASP A 19 22.83 10.11 14.48
CA ASP A 19 22.61 11.49 14.91
C ASP A 19 21.42 12.17 14.21
N GLN A 20 20.71 11.44 13.34
CA GLN A 20 19.48 11.84 12.66
C GLN A 20 19.64 13.09 11.79
N GLN A 21 20.86 13.39 11.34
CA GLN A 21 21.17 14.53 10.49
C GLN A 21 22.07 14.13 9.32
N ILE A 22 21.54 14.28 8.11
CA ILE A 22 22.30 14.13 6.86
C ILE A 22 22.91 15.49 6.50
N ASP A 23 24.04 15.80 7.12
CA ASP A 23 24.79 17.06 6.99
C ASP A 23 26.09 16.92 6.18
N SER A 24 26.34 15.74 5.60
CA SER A 24 27.50 15.49 4.74
C SER A 24 27.19 14.43 3.67
N LEU A 25 28.00 14.37 2.63
CA LEU A 25 27.84 13.38 1.55
C LEU A 25 28.24 11.97 2.00
N GLU A 26 29.12 11.85 2.98
CA GLU A 26 29.57 10.57 3.54
C GLU A 26 28.46 9.88 4.34
N LYS A 27 27.52 10.64 4.90
CA LYS A 27 26.32 10.12 5.58
C LYS A 27 25.20 9.73 4.62
N LEU A 28 25.27 10.15 3.35
CA LEU A 28 24.23 9.88 2.37
C LEU A 28 24.32 8.42 1.88
N GLU A 29 23.49 7.56 2.45
CA GLU A 29 23.32 6.17 2.04
C GLU A 29 21.88 5.92 1.60
N PHE A 30 21.66 5.40 0.38
CA PHE A 30 20.32 5.12 -0.12
C PHE A 30 19.73 3.86 0.51
N TYR A 31 18.43 3.87 0.78
CA TYR A 31 17.76 2.70 1.32
C TYR A 31 17.84 1.53 0.31
N PRO A 32 18.18 0.30 0.72
CA PRO A 32 18.27 -0.85 -0.17
C PRO A 32 17.03 -1.05 -1.06
N GLY A 33 17.25 -1.14 -2.37
CA GLY A 33 16.18 -1.36 -3.35
C GLY A 33 15.29 -0.16 -3.66
N VAL A 34 15.53 1.03 -3.06
CA VAL A 34 14.70 2.23 -3.25
C VAL A 34 14.57 2.63 -4.71
N PHE A 35 15.66 2.61 -5.48
CA PHE A 35 15.64 2.97 -6.90
C PHE A 35 14.81 1.98 -7.71
N ALA A 36 15.03 0.68 -7.53
CA ALA A 36 14.28 -0.35 -8.26
C ALA A 36 12.77 -0.27 -7.94
N GLY A 37 12.44 -0.14 -6.65
CA GLY A 37 11.05 -0.04 -6.19
C GLY A 37 10.35 1.20 -6.72
N LEU A 38 10.95 2.39 -6.56
CA LEU A 38 10.37 3.63 -7.05
C LEU A 38 10.29 3.68 -8.57
N SER A 39 11.29 3.18 -9.31
CA SER A 39 11.22 3.10 -10.77
C SER A 39 10.05 2.23 -11.24
N GLN A 40 9.77 1.12 -10.56
CA GLN A 40 8.59 0.30 -10.82
C GLN A 40 7.29 1.09 -10.56
N VAL A 41 7.21 1.81 -9.43
CA VAL A 41 6.04 2.64 -9.11
C VAL A 41 5.82 3.75 -10.13
N VAL A 42 6.85 4.53 -10.45
CA VAL A 42 6.80 5.63 -11.42
C VAL A 42 6.41 5.14 -12.82
N SER A 43 6.87 3.94 -13.22
CA SER A 43 6.52 3.37 -14.54
C SER A 43 5.02 3.17 -14.74
N THR A 44 4.25 3.02 -13.65
CA THR A 44 2.78 2.91 -13.73
C THR A 44 2.08 4.24 -14.00
N HIS A 45 2.77 5.37 -13.79
CA HIS A 45 2.21 6.72 -13.86
C HIS A 45 0.98 6.91 -12.94
N ALA A 46 0.83 6.07 -11.92
CA ALA A 46 -0.35 6.03 -11.08
C ALA A 46 -0.33 7.11 -9.98
N PHE A 47 0.84 7.66 -9.65
CA PHE A 47 1.02 8.54 -8.50
C PHE A 47 1.86 9.76 -8.84
N GLU A 48 1.47 10.89 -8.26
CA GLU A 48 2.31 12.07 -8.09
C GLU A 48 3.21 11.86 -6.86
N LEU A 49 4.52 12.01 -7.00
CA LEU A 49 5.46 11.83 -5.87
C LEU A 49 5.68 13.16 -5.14
N VAL A 50 5.55 13.14 -3.81
CA VAL A 50 5.75 14.30 -2.93
C VAL A 50 6.64 13.88 -1.78
N MET A 51 7.73 14.60 -1.54
CA MET A 51 8.61 14.32 -0.39
C MET A 51 8.17 15.15 0.81
N VAL A 52 8.06 14.54 1.99
CA VAL A 52 7.66 15.22 3.23
C VAL A 52 8.59 14.81 4.37
N THR A 53 9.39 15.74 4.86
CA THR A 53 10.42 15.45 5.87
C THR A 53 10.49 16.49 6.98
N ASN A 54 10.79 16.04 8.18
CA ASN A 54 11.08 16.87 9.35
C ASN A 54 12.60 16.95 9.54
N GLN A 55 13.18 18.14 9.56
CA GLN A 55 14.62 18.39 9.67
C GLN A 55 14.89 19.28 10.87
N ASP A 56 15.02 18.64 12.04
CA ASP A 56 15.13 19.30 13.34
C ASP A 56 16.26 20.34 13.36
N GLY A 57 15.90 21.61 13.47
CA GLY A 57 16.86 22.71 13.58
C GLY A 57 17.53 23.11 12.27
N LEU A 58 17.00 22.72 11.10
CA LEU A 58 17.55 23.14 9.81
C LEU A 58 17.56 24.67 9.69
N GLY A 59 18.75 25.22 9.44
CA GLY A 59 19.02 26.66 9.37
C GLY A 59 19.47 27.29 10.70
N THR A 60 19.62 26.47 11.74
CA THR A 60 20.26 26.89 13.01
C THR A 60 21.75 26.53 13.01
N ASN A 61 22.48 26.95 14.05
CA ASN A 61 23.90 26.60 14.20
C ASN A 61 24.14 25.10 14.40
N SER A 62 23.15 24.34 14.89
CA SER A 62 23.28 22.89 15.06
C SER A 62 23.05 22.11 13.78
N PHE A 63 22.31 22.68 12.82
CA PHE A 63 22.11 22.09 11.50
C PHE A 63 22.04 23.17 10.41
N PRO A 64 23.20 23.71 9.98
CA PRO A 64 23.26 24.77 8.98
C PRO A 64 22.70 24.36 7.61
N GLU A 65 22.17 25.31 6.85
CA GLU A 65 21.64 25.02 5.50
C GLU A 65 22.72 24.55 4.52
N ASP A 66 23.94 25.08 4.63
CA ASP A 66 25.06 24.76 3.75
C ASP A 66 25.60 23.34 3.94
N THR A 67 25.29 22.68 5.05
CA THR A 67 25.60 21.26 5.29
C THR A 67 24.48 20.34 4.82
N PHE A 68 23.22 20.78 4.92
CA PHE A 68 22.04 20.03 4.45
C PHE A 68 21.91 19.96 2.91
N TRP A 69 21.97 21.13 2.24
CA TRP A 69 21.64 21.24 0.82
C TRP A 69 22.51 20.38 -0.11
N PRO A 70 23.84 20.25 0.10
CA PRO A 70 24.68 19.41 -0.75
C PRO A 70 24.20 17.95 -0.82
N ALA A 71 23.90 17.35 0.33
CA ALA A 71 23.42 15.98 0.39
C ALA A 71 22.00 15.83 -0.16
N GLN A 72 21.08 16.73 0.21
CA GLN A 72 19.72 16.78 -0.34
C GLN A 72 19.74 16.86 -1.87
N ASN A 73 20.53 17.78 -2.44
CA ASN A 73 20.61 17.96 -3.90
C ASN A 73 21.26 16.77 -4.60
N LYS A 74 22.26 16.14 -3.98
CA LYS A 74 22.88 14.92 -4.54
C LYS A 74 21.90 13.76 -4.57
N MET A 75 21.11 13.58 -3.51
CA MET A 75 20.05 12.59 -3.44
C MET A 75 19.00 12.81 -4.53
N LEU A 76 18.47 14.04 -4.65
CA LEU A 76 17.50 14.39 -5.69
C LEU A 76 18.08 14.19 -7.10
N LYS A 77 19.35 14.52 -7.30
CA LYS A 77 20.02 14.28 -8.59
C LYS A 77 20.09 12.80 -8.93
N ALA A 78 20.41 11.95 -7.95
CA ALA A 78 20.43 10.50 -8.15
C ALA A 78 19.06 9.95 -8.54
N PHE A 79 17.99 10.34 -7.83
CA PHE A 79 16.61 9.96 -8.19
C PHE A 79 16.22 10.46 -9.58
N SER A 80 16.52 11.72 -9.91
CA SER A 80 16.20 12.28 -11.23
C SER A 80 16.91 11.55 -12.38
N ASN A 81 18.11 11.01 -12.15
CA ASN A 81 18.85 10.25 -13.17
C ASN A 81 18.16 8.91 -13.49
N GLU A 82 17.35 8.39 -12.57
CA GLU A 82 16.50 7.20 -12.75
C GLU A 82 15.05 7.56 -13.15
N ASN A 83 14.81 8.82 -13.57
CA ASN A 83 13.48 9.37 -13.90
C ASN A 83 12.49 9.43 -12.73
N ILE A 84 12.98 9.32 -11.49
CA ILE A 84 12.17 9.48 -10.28
C ILE A 84 12.18 10.97 -9.91
N ASN A 85 11.09 11.67 -10.22
CA ASN A 85 10.96 13.10 -10.01
C ASN A 85 9.87 13.39 -8.97
N PHE A 86 10.22 14.17 -7.94
CA PHE A 86 9.28 14.67 -6.94
C PHE A 86 8.64 15.96 -7.44
N SER A 87 7.31 16.01 -7.42
CA SER A 87 6.54 17.19 -7.84
C SER A 87 6.62 18.32 -6.83
N ALA A 88 6.76 17.97 -5.54
CA ALA A 88 6.99 18.91 -4.45
C ALA A 88 7.87 18.26 -3.37
N ILE A 89 8.55 19.12 -2.60
CA ILE A 89 9.38 18.74 -1.46
C ILE A 89 9.00 19.68 -0.31
N HIS A 90 8.41 19.13 0.74
CA HIS A 90 8.02 19.87 1.94
C HIS A 90 8.98 19.52 3.08
N VAL A 91 9.68 20.54 3.58
CA VAL A 91 10.67 20.41 4.66
C VAL A 91 10.22 21.24 5.85
N ASP A 92 9.82 20.58 6.93
CA ASP A 92 9.65 21.25 8.22
C ASP A 92 11.01 21.40 8.90
N ARG A 93 11.29 22.58 9.45
CA ARG A 93 12.60 22.92 10.03
C ARG A 93 12.58 22.98 11.55
N SER A 94 11.40 22.82 12.15
CA SER A 94 11.19 23.02 13.58
C SER A 94 11.67 21.81 14.37
N PHE A 95 12.03 22.04 15.63
CA PHE A 95 12.31 20.95 16.55
C PHE A 95 11.01 20.28 17.02
N ALA A 96 11.09 19.00 17.39
CA ALA A 96 9.93 18.26 17.91
C ALA A 96 9.19 18.95 19.07
N HIS A 97 9.91 19.60 19.99
CA HIS A 97 9.32 20.28 21.15
C HIS A 97 8.52 21.54 20.79
N GLU A 98 8.71 22.10 19.59
CA GLU A 98 7.99 23.30 19.15
C GLU A 98 6.57 22.99 18.68
N ASN A 99 6.25 21.72 18.41
CA ASN A 99 4.91 21.23 18.05
C ASN A 99 4.23 22.07 16.94
N LYS A 100 4.99 22.46 15.91
CA LYS A 100 4.45 23.24 14.78
C LYS A 100 3.45 22.42 13.96
N PRO A 101 2.36 23.02 13.45
CA PRO A 101 1.38 22.31 12.63
C PRO A 101 1.92 21.91 11.24
N THR A 102 3.06 22.47 10.85
CA THR A 102 3.81 22.10 9.64
C THR A 102 4.64 20.84 9.83
N ARG A 103 5.01 20.48 11.07
CA ARG A 103 5.80 19.29 11.39
C ARG A 103 4.92 18.06 11.38
N LYS A 104 5.36 16.97 10.73
CA LYS A 104 4.64 15.68 10.81
C LYS A 104 4.44 15.28 12.28
N PRO A 105 3.23 14.84 12.69
CA PRO A 105 2.10 14.42 11.84
C PRO A 105 1.13 15.54 11.39
N GLY A 106 1.46 16.81 11.64
CA GLY A 106 0.69 17.96 11.17
C GLY A 106 0.65 18.09 9.64
N THR A 107 -0.45 18.62 9.12
CA THR A 107 -0.76 18.66 7.68
C THR A 107 -0.63 20.06 7.07
N ALA A 108 -0.17 21.06 7.82
CA ALA A 108 -0.25 22.47 7.37
C ALA A 108 0.57 22.74 6.09
N MET A 109 1.66 21.99 5.83
CA MET A 109 2.42 22.09 4.59
C MET A 109 1.74 21.43 3.38
N LEU A 110 0.72 20.60 3.61
CA LEU A 110 0.11 19.69 2.63
C LEU A 110 -1.35 20.05 2.31
N THR A 111 -1.77 21.26 2.68
CA THR A 111 -3.18 21.69 2.55
C THR A 111 -3.66 21.73 1.10
N GLU A 112 -2.77 21.91 0.12
CA GLU A 112 -3.11 21.87 -1.32
C GLU A 112 -3.65 20.50 -1.78
N TYR A 113 -3.20 19.41 -1.14
CA TYR A 113 -3.59 18.04 -1.49
C TYR A 113 -4.95 17.65 -0.89
N LEU A 114 -5.52 18.45 0.02
CA LEU A 114 -6.86 18.24 0.58
C LEU A 114 -7.99 18.73 -0.35
N SER A 115 -7.64 19.16 -1.56
CA SER A 115 -8.60 19.58 -2.58
C SER A 115 -9.28 18.38 -3.25
N ALA A 116 -10.43 18.61 -3.88
CA ALA A 116 -11.18 17.59 -4.61
C ALA A 116 -10.47 17.04 -5.85
N ASP A 117 -9.33 17.63 -6.25
CA ASP A 117 -8.52 17.15 -7.36
C ASP A 117 -7.78 15.85 -7.02
N TYR A 118 -7.57 15.57 -5.73
CA TYR A 118 -6.83 14.42 -5.23
C TYR A 118 -7.75 13.36 -4.59
N ASP A 119 -7.47 12.10 -4.89
CA ASP A 119 -8.10 10.93 -4.28
C ASP A 119 -7.21 10.43 -3.13
N LEU A 120 -7.38 11.03 -1.96
CA LEU A 120 -6.57 10.70 -0.78
C LEU A 120 -6.85 9.29 -0.25
N GLN A 121 -8.05 8.76 -0.45
CA GLN A 121 -8.38 7.38 -0.05
C GLN A 121 -7.59 6.34 -0.85
N ALA A 122 -7.21 6.67 -2.09
CA ALA A 122 -6.31 5.87 -2.93
C ALA A 122 -4.85 6.38 -2.93
N SER A 123 -4.49 7.28 -2.01
CA SER A 123 -3.14 7.82 -1.82
C SER A 123 -2.47 7.21 -0.59
N PHE A 124 -1.15 7.33 -0.50
CA PHE A 124 -0.38 6.73 0.59
C PHE A 124 0.69 7.68 1.15
N VAL A 125 0.93 7.56 2.46
CA VAL A 125 2.18 8.01 3.11
C VAL A 125 3.10 6.81 3.28
N ILE A 126 4.38 6.96 2.93
CA ILE A 126 5.44 5.98 3.19
C ILE A 126 6.43 6.61 4.16
N GLY A 127 6.69 5.95 5.27
CA GLY A 127 7.64 6.40 6.28
C GLY A 127 8.08 5.26 7.19
N ASP A 128 9.12 5.46 7.97
CA ASP A 128 9.65 4.48 8.93
C ASP A 128 9.14 4.73 10.37
N ARG A 129 8.49 5.88 10.62
CA ARG A 129 8.06 6.27 11.97
C ARG A 129 6.54 6.23 12.12
N ILE A 130 6.10 6.09 13.37
CA ILE A 130 4.68 6.19 13.74
C ILE A 130 4.08 7.54 13.31
N THR A 131 4.87 8.61 13.34
CA THR A 131 4.44 9.96 12.91
C THR A 131 4.02 10.01 11.45
N ASP A 132 4.52 9.12 10.59
CA ASP A 132 4.12 9.04 9.19
C ASP A 132 2.76 8.35 9.04
N ILE A 133 2.48 7.35 9.86
CA ILE A 133 1.16 6.71 9.91
C ILE A 133 0.11 7.64 10.57
N GLU A 134 0.52 8.44 11.55
CA GLU A 134 -0.31 9.52 12.09
C GLU A 134 -0.58 10.61 11.04
N LEU A 135 0.41 10.96 10.22
CA LEU A 135 0.21 11.86 9.08
C LEU A 135 -0.79 11.26 8.08
N ALA A 136 -0.66 9.97 7.76
CA ALA A 136 -1.59 9.28 6.87
C ALA A 136 -3.04 9.39 7.36
N LYS A 137 -3.24 9.14 8.65
CA LYS A 137 -4.54 9.33 9.32
C LYS A 137 -5.05 10.77 9.20
N ASN A 138 -4.20 11.76 9.46
CA ASN A 138 -4.60 13.17 9.42
C ASN A 138 -4.91 13.68 8.00
N LEU A 139 -4.33 13.05 6.98
CA LEU A 139 -4.66 13.28 5.57
C LEU A 139 -5.84 12.43 5.07
N GLU A 140 -6.41 11.57 5.92
CA GLU A 140 -7.42 10.58 5.55
C GLU A 140 -6.98 9.62 4.43
N CYS A 141 -5.68 9.32 4.36
CA CYS A 141 -5.11 8.35 3.42
C CYS A 141 -4.61 7.09 4.14
N LYS A 142 -3.98 6.18 3.39
CA LYS A 142 -3.34 4.99 3.94
C LYS A 142 -1.84 5.21 4.17
N GLY A 143 -1.25 4.40 5.03
CA GLY A 143 0.16 4.44 5.41
C GLY A 143 0.85 3.11 5.11
N ILE A 144 2.12 3.19 4.72
CA ILE A 144 3.04 2.06 4.57
C ILE A 144 4.20 2.33 5.53
N LEU A 145 4.39 1.43 6.50
CA LEU A 145 5.41 1.57 7.52
C LEU A 145 6.65 0.75 7.15
N ILE A 146 7.78 1.43 6.99
CA ILE A 146 9.08 0.78 6.79
C ILE A 146 9.64 0.33 8.13
N ASN A 147 9.35 -0.90 8.55
CA ASN A 147 9.73 -1.42 9.87
C ASN A 147 9.74 -2.95 9.88
N ASP A 148 10.49 -3.55 10.81
CA ASP A 148 10.61 -4.99 11.01
C ASP A 148 9.45 -5.61 11.83
N GLY A 149 8.41 -4.82 12.12
CA GLY A 149 7.27 -5.22 12.94
C GLY A 149 7.40 -4.85 14.42
N SER A 150 8.55 -4.33 14.85
CA SER A 150 8.76 -3.84 16.23
C SER A 150 7.76 -2.76 16.65
N LEU A 151 7.20 -2.01 15.71
CA LEU A 151 6.25 -0.91 15.97
C LEU A 151 4.77 -1.32 15.95
N VAL A 152 4.44 -2.59 15.71
CA VAL A 152 3.04 -3.08 15.63
C VAL A 152 2.27 -2.82 16.94
N GLN A 153 2.92 -3.01 18.09
CA GLN A 153 2.29 -2.78 19.38
C GLN A 153 1.97 -1.29 19.60
N THR A 154 2.87 -0.40 19.19
CA THR A 154 2.65 1.06 19.27
C THR A 154 1.54 1.51 18.33
N LEU A 155 1.41 0.91 17.14
CA LEU A 155 0.28 1.16 16.23
C LEU A 155 -1.06 0.82 16.89
N LYS A 156 -1.15 -0.32 17.59
CA LYS A 156 -2.34 -0.74 18.34
C LYS A 156 -2.69 0.26 19.44
N GLU A 157 -1.72 0.61 20.27
CA GLU A 157 -1.90 1.53 21.39
C GLU A 157 -2.38 2.91 20.95
N LYS A 158 -1.92 3.38 19.78
CA LYS A 158 -2.36 4.65 19.18
C LYS A 158 -3.59 4.52 18.27
N SER A 159 -4.16 3.31 18.14
CA SER A 159 -5.33 3.03 17.28
C SER A 159 -5.10 3.44 15.82
N LEU A 160 -3.93 3.10 15.27
CA LEU A 160 -3.50 3.45 13.90
C LEU A 160 -3.56 2.28 12.92
N GLU A 161 -3.90 1.07 13.37
CA GLU A 161 -3.91 -0.14 12.54
C GLU A 161 -4.77 0.00 11.28
N ALA A 162 -5.92 0.67 11.37
CA ALA A 162 -6.83 0.88 10.24
C ALA A 162 -6.23 1.79 9.13
N TYR A 163 -5.18 2.53 9.43
CA TYR A 163 -4.48 3.42 8.50
C TYR A 163 -3.20 2.79 7.96
N CYS A 164 -2.61 1.81 8.64
CA CYS A 164 -1.40 1.12 8.17
C CYS A 164 -1.76 -0.07 7.29
N SER A 165 -1.53 0.03 5.98
CA SER A 165 -1.89 -1.02 5.00
C SER A 165 -0.78 -2.04 4.74
N LEU A 166 0.47 -1.69 5.03
CA LEU A 166 1.63 -2.57 4.86
C LEU A 166 2.71 -2.22 5.88
N ILE A 167 3.36 -3.25 6.44
CA ILE A 167 4.56 -3.13 7.27
C ILE A 167 5.62 -4.03 6.64
N THR A 168 6.75 -3.46 6.24
CA THR A 168 7.84 -4.20 5.56
C THR A 168 9.16 -3.44 5.69
N THR A 169 10.28 -4.10 5.44
CA THR A 169 11.60 -3.45 5.27
C THR A 169 12.05 -3.40 3.81
N SER A 170 11.18 -3.77 2.87
CA SER A 170 11.55 -4.01 1.47
C SER A 170 10.83 -3.07 0.50
N TRP A 171 11.59 -2.21 -0.19
CA TRP A 171 11.05 -1.38 -1.28
C TRP A 171 10.47 -2.21 -2.43
N SER A 172 10.94 -3.45 -2.63
CA SER A 172 10.36 -4.38 -3.61
C SER A 172 8.92 -4.78 -3.23
N GLU A 173 8.67 -5.03 -1.94
CA GLU A 173 7.33 -5.35 -1.45
C GLU A 173 6.41 -4.13 -1.53
N ILE A 174 6.93 -2.94 -1.16
CA ILE A 174 6.20 -1.67 -1.29
C ILE A 174 5.80 -1.43 -2.75
N ALA A 175 6.75 -1.55 -3.69
CA ALA A 175 6.47 -1.37 -5.11
C ALA A 175 5.46 -2.39 -5.62
N THR A 176 5.59 -3.65 -5.22
CA THR A 176 4.62 -4.70 -5.55
C THR A 176 3.22 -4.35 -5.04
N PHE A 177 3.11 -3.92 -3.79
CA PHE A 177 1.85 -3.52 -3.17
C PHE A 177 1.19 -2.33 -3.88
N LEU A 178 1.99 -1.33 -4.28
CA LEU A 178 1.49 -0.12 -4.94
C LEU A 178 1.15 -0.30 -6.43
N THR A 179 1.81 -1.25 -7.11
CA THR A 179 1.70 -1.40 -8.57
C THR A 179 0.86 -2.57 -9.02
N LYS A 180 0.76 -3.64 -8.23
CA LYS A 180 -0.09 -4.76 -8.60
C LYS A 180 -1.55 -4.42 -8.32
N PRO A 181 -2.45 -4.56 -9.30
CA PRO A 181 -3.87 -4.42 -9.05
C PRO A 181 -4.28 -5.44 -7.99
N GLN A 182 -5.16 -5.06 -7.07
CA GLN A 182 -5.76 -6.03 -6.16
C GLN A 182 -6.46 -7.09 -7.00
N ARG A 183 -5.99 -8.35 -6.91
CA ARG A 183 -6.57 -9.48 -7.63
C ARG A 183 -7.83 -9.95 -6.92
N LYS A 184 -8.79 -9.02 -6.79
CA LYS A 184 -10.07 -9.19 -6.12
C LYS A 184 -11.21 -9.06 -7.11
N ALA A 185 -12.27 -9.81 -6.90
CA ALA A 185 -13.48 -9.69 -7.69
C ALA A 185 -14.72 -9.92 -6.84
N GLU A 186 -15.72 -9.07 -7.06
CA GLU A 186 -17.11 -9.34 -6.70
C GLU A 186 -17.85 -9.78 -7.96
N HIS A 187 -18.60 -10.87 -7.87
CA HIS A 187 -19.38 -11.39 -8.98
C HIS A 187 -20.78 -11.79 -8.50
N VAL A 188 -21.81 -11.34 -9.24
CA VAL A 188 -23.19 -11.74 -9.01
C VAL A 188 -23.72 -12.39 -10.27
N ARG A 189 -24.23 -13.61 -10.14
CA ARG A 189 -24.88 -14.37 -11.20
C ARG A 189 -26.30 -14.70 -10.78
N LYS A 190 -27.27 -14.44 -11.65
CA LYS A 190 -28.67 -14.73 -11.39
C LYS A 190 -29.32 -15.39 -12.60
N THR A 191 -29.94 -16.54 -12.38
CA THR A 191 -30.77 -17.28 -13.34
C THR A 191 -32.20 -17.39 -12.81
N LYS A 192 -33.02 -18.26 -13.39
CA LYS A 192 -34.34 -18.58 -12.81
C LYS A 192 -34.21 -19.55 -11.65
N GLU A 193 -33.16 -20.37 -11.69
CA GLU A 193 -32.87 -21.49 -10.79
C GLU A 193 -31.98 -21.05 -9.61
N THR A 194 -31.06 -20.10 -9.82
CA THR A 194 -30.05 -19.69 -8.84
C THR A 194 -29.86 -18.17 -8.70
N ASP A 195 -29.50 -17.70 -7.50
CA ASP A 195 -29.02 -16.34 -7.20
C ASP A 195 -27.72 -16.47 -6.39
N ILE A 196 -26.60 -16.14 -7.01
CA ILE A 196 -25.24 -16.41 -6.52
C ILE A 196 -24.48 -15.10 -6.36
N ARG A 197 -23.81 -14.93 -5.21
CA ARG A 197 -22.84 -13.85 -4.94
C ARG A 197 -21.50 -14.46 -4.56
N ILE A 198 -20.44 -13.92 -5.13
CA ILE A 198 -19.07 -14.35 -4.89
C ILE A 198 -18.22 -13.14 -4.58
N SER A 199 -17.49 -13.23 -3.48
CA SER A 199 -16.36 -12.37 -3.14
C SER A 199 -15.09 -13.20 -3.20
N LEU A 200 -14.12 -12.75 -3.99
CA LEU A 200 -12.87 -13.47 -4.23
C LEU A 200 -11.67 -12.54 -4.03
N ASN A 201 -10.67 -13.01 -3.28
CA ASN A 201 -9.36 -12.38 -3.16
C ASN A 201 -8.26 -13.41 -3.48
N LEU A 202 -7.61 -13.28 -4.64
CA LEU A 202 -6.53 -14.19 -5.06
C LEU A 202 -5.23 -13.98 -4.26
N ASP A 203 -5.10 -12.85 -3.56
CA ASP A 203 -3.99 -12.51 -2.66
C ASP A 203 -4.42 -12.67 -1.19
N GLY A 204 -5.18 -13.73 -0.91
CA GLY A 204 -5.75 -13.99 0.40
C GLY A 204 -4.83 -14.74 1.37
N THR A 205 -5.43 -15.22 2.44
CA THR A 205 -4.78 -16.04 3.48
C THR A 205 -5.47 -17.39 3.70
N GLY A 206 -6.46 -17.71 2.84
CA GLY A 206 -7.22 -18.94 2.92
C GLY A 206 -8.49 -18.84 3.79
N VAL A 207 -9.05 -17.63 3.95
CA VAL A 207 -10.31 -17.42 4.68
C VAL A 207 -11.48 -17.85 3.80
N ALA A 208 -12.39 -18.66 4.35
CA ALA A 208 -13.55 -19.17 3.63
C ALA A 208 -14.86 -18.80 4.35
N ASP A 209 -15.87 -18.39 3.59
CA ASP A 209 -17.27 -18.24 4.04
C ASP A 209 -18.21 -18.71 2.93
N ASN A 210 -18.32 -20.03 2.76
CA ASN A 210 -19.09 -20.66 1.68
C ASN A 210 -20.43 -21.20 2.21
N LYS A 211 -21.51 -20.75 1.57
CA LYS A 211 -22.92 -21.05 1.91
C LYS A 211 -23.70 -21.33 0.63
N THR A 212 -23.53 -22.52 0.09
CA THR A 212 -24.27 -22.99 -1.09
C THR A 212 -25.59 -23.66 -0.72
N GLY A 213 -25.75 -24.06 0.55
CA GLY A 213 -26.85 -24.91 1.02
C GLY A 213 -26.56 -26.41 0.92
N LEU A 214 -25.39 -26.78 0.37
CA LEU A 214 -24.92 -28.15 0.21
C LEU A 214 -23.62 -28.34 1.00
N GLY A 215 -23.70 -28.94 2.20
CA GLY A 215 -22.55 -29.00 3.12
C GLY A 215 -21.30 -29.70 2.56
N PHE A 216 -21.47 -30.72 1.70
CA PHE A 216 -20.33 -31.34 1.02
C PHE A 216 -19.64 -30.35 0.06
N PHE A 217 -20.42 -29.59 -0.70
CA PHE A 217 -19.86 -28.64 -1.66
C PHE A 217 -19.22 -27.44 -0.97
N ASP A 218 -19.83 -26.94 0.11
CA ASP A 218 -19.24 -25.91 0.98
C ASP A 218 -17.86 -26.35 1.50
N HIS A 219 -17.77 -27.58 2.00
CA HIS A 219 -16.48 -28.13 2.45
C HIS A 219 -15.43 -28.19 1.33
N MET A 220 -15.81 -28.57 0.12
CA MET A 220 -14.91 -28.58 -1.04
C MET A 220 -14.41 -27.17 -1.41
N LEU A 221 -15.28 -26.17 -1.33
CA LEU A 221 -14.92 -24.76 -1.58
C LEU A 221 -14.02 -24.21 -0.47
N ASP A 222 -14.23 -24.60 0.78
CA ASP A 222 -13.35 -24.24 1.89
C ASP A 222 -11.93 -24.78 1.66
N GLN A 223 -11.80 -26.02 1.16
CA GLN A 223 -10.51 -26.59 0.80
C GLN A 223 -9.84 -25.81 -0.36
N LEU A 224 -10.61 -25.38 -1.35
CA LEU A 224 -10.10 -24.55 -2.45
C LEU A 224 -9.51 -23.24 -1.91
N ALA A 225 -10.23 -22.56 -1.01
CA ALA A 225 -9.74 -21.34 -0.37
C ALA A 225 -8.45 -21.61 0.42
N LYS A 226 -8.49 -22.61 1.31
CA LYS A 226 -7.40 -22.94 2.22
C LYS A 226 -6.12 -23.33 1.51
N HIS A 227 -6.21 -24.18 0.48
CA HIS A 227 -5.05 -24.71 -0.23
C HIS A 227 -4.62 -23.85 -1.41
N GLY A 228 -5.52 -23.02 -1.95
CA GLY A 228 -5.19 -21.98 -2.93
C GLY A 228 -4.54 -20.73 -2.33
N ASN A 229 -4.58 -20.59 -1.01
CA ASN A 229 -4.21 -19.37 -0.28
C ASN A 229 -4.96 -18.13 -0.81
N ILE A 230 -6.25 -18.32 -1.08
CA ILE A 230 -7.18 -17.30 -1.56
C ILE A 230 -8.29 -17.13 -0.52
N ASP A 231 -8.84 -15.93 -0.40
CA ASP A 231 -10.06 -15.75 0.39
C ASP A 231 -11.27 -15.88 -0.54
N LEU A 232 -12.24 -16.70 -0.15
CA LEU A 232 -13.43 -17.02 -0.96
C LEU A 232 -14.69 -17.00 -0.09
N ALA A 233 -15.62 -16.13 -0.46
CA ALA A 233 -16.97 -16.12 0.08
C ALA A 233 -17.96 -16.42 -1.05
N VAL A 234 -18.84 -17.39 -0.82
CA VAL A 234 -19.86 -17.81 -1.80
C VAL A 234 -21.20 -17.87 -1.09
N GLU A 235 -22.18 -17.10 -1.57
CA GLU A 235 -23.55 -17.18 -1.09
C GLU A 235 -24.48 -17.57 -2.23
N VAL A 236 -25.23 -18.66 -2.05
CA VAL A 236 -26.14 -19.17 -3.08
C VAL A 236 -27.54 -19.33 -2.53
N LYS A 237 -28.52 -18.93 -3.34
CA LYS A 237 -29.92 -19.33 -3.22
C LYS A 237 -30.27 -20.14 -4.45
N GLY A 238 -30.20 -21.46 -4.32
CA GLY A 238 -30.53 -22.40 -5.39
C GLY A 238 -31.88 -23.10 -5.18
N ASP A 239 -32.33 -23.81 -6.20
CA ASP A 239 -33.57 -24.57 -6.27
C ASP A 239 -33.42 -26.02 -5.75
N LEU A 240 -32.75 -26.19 -4.60
CA LEU A 240 -32.44 -27.51 -3.97
C LEU A 240 -33.64 -28.43 -3.68
N HIS A 241 -34.87 -27.94 -3.86
CA HIS A 241 -36.09 -28.73 -3.77
C HIS A 241 -36.37 -29.56 -5.03
N ILE A 242 -35.77 -29.19 -6.17
CA ILE A 242 -35.79 -29.96 -7.42
C ILE A 242 -34.65 -30.98 -7.36
N ASP A 243 -33.42 -30.49 -7.36
CA ASP A 243 -32.17 -31.23 -7.21
C ASP A 243 -30.98 -30.26 -7.01
N GLU A 244 -29.77 -30.80 -6.86
CA GLU A 244 -28.55 -30.04 -6.59
C GLU A 244 -27.80 -29.54 -7.84
N HIS A 245 -28.09 -30.04 -9.05
CA HIS A 245 -27.16 -29.86 -10.17
C HIS A 245 -27.07 -28.41 -10.63
N HIS A 246 -28.17 -27.65 -10.65
CA HIS A 246 -28.13 -26.23 -11.03
C HIS A 246 -27.29 -25.43 -10.03
N THR A 247 -27.45 -25.71 -8.73
CA THR A 247 -26.68 -25.05 -7.67
C THR A 247 -25.19 -25.31 -7.84
N ILE A 248 -24.78 -26.55 -8.11
CA ILE A 248 -23.36 -26.90 -8.29
C ILE A 248 -22.81 -26.27 -9.58
N GLU A 249 -23.51 -26.42 -10.71
CA GLU A 249 -23.05 -25.96 -12.02
C GLU A 249 -22.94 -24.43 -12.08
N ASP A 250 -24.00 -23.70 -11.73
CA ASP A 250 -24.00 -22.24 -11.80
C ASP A 250 -23.01 -21.62 -10.81
N THR A 251 -22.82 -22.23 -9.64
CA THR A 251 -21.81 -21.77 -8.67
C THR A 251 -20.40 -21.95 -9.24
N ALA A 252 -20.10 -23.10 -9.84
CA ALA A 252 -18.80 -23.33 -10.47
C ALA A 252 -18.54 -22.34 -11.62
N LEU A 253 -19.55 -22.05 -12.44
CA LEU A 253 -19.48 -21.03 -13.49
C LEU A 253 -19.21 -19.64 -12.91
N ALA A 254 -19.98 -19.22 -11.90
CA ALA A 254 -19.81 -17.92 -11.25
C ALA A 254 -18.40 -17.79 -10.62
N ILE A 255 -17.87 -18.85 -10.01
CA ILE A 255 -16.50 -18.88 -9.48
C ILE A 255 -15.50 -18.68 -10.62
N GLY A 256 -15.63 -19.43 -11.73
CA GLY A 256 -14.75 -19.28 -12.89
C GLY A 256 -14.75 -17.85 -13.46
N GLU A 257 -15.92 -17.22 -13.52
CA GLU A 257 -16.06 -15.82 -13.94
C GLU A 257 -15.43 -14.84 -12.94
N ALA A 258 -15.57 -15.07 -11.63
CA ALA A 258 -14.91 -14.28 -10.60
C ALA A 258 -13.38 -14.37 -10.70
N PHE A 259 -12.83 -15.58 -10.88
CA PHE A 259 -11.40 -15.79 -11.12
C PHE A 259 -10.92 -15.05 -12.38
N SER A 260 -11.67 -15.14 -13.48
CA SER A 260 -11.33 -14.44 -14.72
C SER A 260 -11.28 -12.92 -14.52
N LYS A 261 -12.25 -12.35 -13.78
CA LYS A 261 -12.27 -10.92 -13.42
C LYS A 261 -11.09 -10.54 -12.52
N ALA A 262 -10.83 -11.31 -11.46
CA ALA A 262 -9.77 -11.04 -10.50
C ALA A 262 -8.36 -11.14 -11.11
N LEU A 263 -8.16 -12.07 -12.06
CA LEU A 263 -6.90 -12.19 -12.80
C LEU A 263 -6.68 -11.02 -13.77
N GLY A 264 -7.76 -10.46 -14.33
CA GLY A 264 -7.68 -9.36 -15.27
C GLY A 264 -6.77 -9.67 -16.47
N ASP A 265 -5.81 -8.79 -16.72
CA ASP A 265 -4.78 -9.02 -17.73
C ASP A 265 -3.79 -10.10 -17.27
N LYS A 266 -3.69 -11.18 -18.05
CA LYS A 266 -2.87 -12.34 -17.72
C LYS A 266 -1.40 -12.20 -18.14
N ARG A 267 -1.00 -11.04 -18.72
CA ARG A 267 0.41 -10.77 -19.06
C ARG A 267 1.28 -10.84 -17.79
N GLY A 268 2.36 -11.62 -17.87
CA GLY A 268 3.25 -11.86 -16.73
C GLY A 268 2.77 -12.95 -15.76
N ILE A 269 1.67 -13.64 -16.05
CA ILE A 269 1.26 -14.85 -15.32
C ILE A 269 1.82 -16.07 -16.05
N GLU A 270 2.59 -16.86 -15.33
CA GLU A 270 3.20 -18.09 -15.84
C GLU A 270 2.56 -19.32 -15.17
N ARG A 271 2.61 -20.44 -15.88
CA ARG A 271 2.19 -21.72 -15.30
C ARG A 271 3.25 -22.19 -14.32
N TYR A 272 2.80 -22.75 -13.20
CA TYR A 272 3.68 -23.38 -12.24
C TYR A 272 4.61 -24.40 -12.92
N GLY A 273 5.92 -24.23 -12.71
CA GLY A 273 6.96 -25.13 -13.26
C GLY A 273 7.54 -24.71 -14.61
N TYR A 274 7.19 -23.55 -15.15
CA TYR A 274 7.91 -22.92 -16.26
C TYR A 274 8.78 -21.78 -15.73
N CYS A 275 10.04 -21.74 -16.18
CA CYS A 275 11.02 -20.68 -15.96
C CYS A 275 11.68 -20.30 -17.29
#